data_AF-A0A9J5WDV8-F1
#
_entry.id   AF-A0A9J5WDV8-F1
#
_cell.length_a   1.000
_cell.length_b   1.000
_cell.length_c   1.000
_cell.angle_alpha   90.00
_cell.angle_beta   90.00
_cell.angle_gamma   90.00
#
_symmetry.space_group_name_H-M   'P 1'
#
loop_
_entity.id
_entity.type
_entity.pdbx_description
1 polymer ?
#
loop_
_entity_poly.entity_id
_entity_poly.type
_entity_poly.pdbx_seq_one_letter_code
_entity_poly.pdbx_strand_id
1 'polypeptide(L)'
;MPQLKILNHPATGAFMTHCGWNSTLESLTAGVPMLTWPLFAEQFYNEKLVEVIGCGVRVGAEVRHSTFDIKDAIVNKEKIEASLKMLMNTSRESEMIRSRAKDVEAMINRAVEKGGSSYNHLTALIEELKCHVFSTSEE
;
A
#
# COMPACT_ATOMS: atom_id res chain seq x y z
N MET A 1 -11.43 -11.51 8.53
CA MET A 1 -10.19 -12.21 8.15
C MET A 1 -8.99 -11.60 8.88
N PRO A 2 -8.03 -12.38 9.41
CA PRO A 2 -6.82 -11.84 10.03
C PRO A 2 -5.81 -11.37 8.97
N GLN A 3 -6.08 -10.23 8.30
CA GLN A 3 -5.34 -9.74 7.13
C GLN A 3 -3.82 -9.64 7.36
N LEU A 4 -3.39 -9.02 8.46
CA LEU A 4 -1.96 -8.90 8.80
C LEU A 4 -1.25 -10.25 8.88
N LYS A 5 -1.91 -11.27 9.46
CA LYS A 5 -1.31 -12.61 9.58
C LYS A 5 -1.16 -13.29 8.21
N ILE A 6 -2.08 -13.01 7.29
CA ILE A 6 -2.04 -13.55 5.92
C ILE A 6 -0.95 -12.86 5.12
N LEU A 7 -0.89 -11.52 5.16
CA LEU A 7 0.13 -10.78 4.42
C LEU A 7 1.55 -11.13 4.86
N ASN A 8 1.77 -11.34 6.15
CA ASN A 8 3.07 -11.76 6.68
C ASN A 8 3.36 -13.27 6.54
N HIS A 9 2.45 -14.06 5.97
CA HIS A 9 2.69 -15.48 5.77
C HIS A 9 3.63 -15.70 4.57
N PRO A 10 4.69 -16.52 4.68
CA PRO A 10 5.67 -16.73 3.60
C PRO A 10 5.08 -17.27 2.28
N ALA A 11 3.93 -17.95 2.34
CA ALA A 11 3.24 -18.46 1.15
C ALA A 11 2.41 -17.39 0.40
N THR A 12 2.30 -16.16 0.93
CA THR A 12 1.54 -15.09 0.28
C THR A 12 2.37 -14.46 -0.83
N GLY A 13 1.98 -14.70 -2.08
CA GLY A 13 2.71 -14.20 -3.26
C GLY A 13 2.23 -12.87 -3.84
N ALA A 14 0.97 -12.50 -3.59
CA ALA A 14 0.36 -11.26 -4.07
C ALA A 14 -0.90 -10.91 -3.25
N PHE A 15 -1.28 -9.64 -3.27
CA PHE A 15 -2.49 -9.15 -2.60
C PHE A 15 -3.38 -8.35 -3.55
N MET A 16 -4.58 -8.84 -3.81
CA MET A 16 -5.60 -8.06 -4.53
C MET A 16 -6.31 -7.13 -3.55
N THR A 17 -6.24 -5.83 -3.80
CA THR A 17 -6.67 -4.80 -2.87
C THR A 17 -7.45 -3.69 -3.56
N HIS A 18 -8.42 -3.14 -2.85
CA HIS A 18 -9.13 -1.93 -3.25
C HIS A 18 -8.29 -0.65 -3.15
N CYS A 19 -7.01 -0.75 -2.77
CA CYS A 19 -6.08 0.37 -2.66
C CYS A 19 -6.44 1.40 -1.57
N GLY A 20 -7.25 1.04 -0.57
CA GLY A 20 -7.37 1.85 0.65
C GLY A 20 -6.02 1.96 1.36
N TRP A 21 -5.71 3.14 1.90
CA TRP A 21 -4.34 3.45 2.35
C TRP A 21 -3.78 2.48 3.38
N ASN A 22 -4.60 2.02 4.34
CA ASN A 22 -4.17 1.02 5.32
C ASN A 22 -3.78 -0.31 4.65
N SER A 23 -4.61 -0.83 3.75
CA SER A 23 -4.29 -2.08 3.04
C SER A 23 -3.06 -1.95 2.14
N THR A 24 -2.86 -0.78 1.54
CA THR A 24 -1.64 -0.45 0.79
C THR A 24 -0.40 -0.50 1.69
N LEU A 25 -0.45 0.18 2.85
CA LEU A 25 0.67 0.16 3.81
C LEU A 25 0.94 -1.25 4.35
N GLU A 26 -0.09 -2.00 4.73
CA GLU A 26 0.07 -3.38 5.21
C GLU A 26 0.74 -4.29 4.17
N SER A 27 0.38 -4.14 2.89
CA SER A 27 1.00 -4.90 1.79
C SER A 27 2.48 -4.53 1.62
N LEU A 28 2.78 -3.23 1.61
CA LEU A 28 4.14 -2.72 1.41
C LEU A 28 5.05 -3.04 2.60
N THR A 29 4.53 -2.96 3.83
CA THR A 29 5.25 -3.38 5.04
C THR A 29 5.54 -4.88 5.07
N ALA A 30 4.67 -5.72 4.49
CA ALA A 30 4.93 -7.16 4.32
C ALA A 30 5.77 -7.50 3.07
N GLY A 31 6.08 -6.49 2.25
CA GLY A 31 6.77 -6.66 0.96
C GLY A 31 6.02 -7.57 0.00
N VAL A 32 4.69 -7.50 0.00
CA VAL A 32 3.81 -8.25 -0.89
C VAL A 32 3.37 -7.32 -2.03
N PRO A 33 3.55 -7.72 -3.30
CA PRO A 33 3.10 -6.92 -4.43
C PRO A 33 1.57 -6.90 -4.55
N MET A 34 1.03 -5.85 -5.18
CA MET A 34 -0.41 -5.61 -5.22
C MET A 34 -1.03 -5.83 -6.60
N LEU A 35 -2.21 -6.45 -6.63
CA LEU A 35 -3.18 -6.31 -7.73
C LEU A 35 -4.16 -5.20 -7.34
N THR A 36 -4.13 -4.08 -8.04
CA THR A 36 -4.90 -2.88 -7.66
C THR A 36 -6.29 -2.89 -8.29
N TRP A 37 -7.31 -2.76 -7.45
CA TRP A 37 -8.73 -2.72 -7.83
C TRP A 37 -9.46 -1.58 -7.09
N PRO A 38 -9.10 -0.31 -7.36
CA PRO A 38 -9.74 0.83 -6.70
C PRO A 38 -11.24 0.90 -6.97
N LEU A 39 -12.01 1.42 -6.00
CA LEU A 39 -13.47 1.46 -6.03
C LEU A 39 -14.01 2.89 -5.83
N PHE A 40 -13.56 3.61 -4.81
CA PHE A 40 -14.07 4.94 -4.43
C PHE A 40 -13.01 5.77 -3.69
N ALA A 41 -13.39 6.96 -3.21
CA ALA A 41 -12.51 7.85 -2.42
C ALA A 41 -11.13 8.07 -3.09
N GLU A 42 -10.04 8.10 -2.34
CA GLU A 42 -8.69 8.37 -2.83
C GLU A 42 -8.01 7.15 -3.49
N GLN A 43 -8.68 6.00 -3.57
CA GLN A 43 -8.09 4.72 -3.97
C GLN A 43 -7.46 4.72 -5.37
N PHE A 44 -8.02 5.48 -6.32
CA PHE A 44 -7.43 5.64 -7.65
C PHE A 44 -6.10 6.40 -7.63
N TYR A 45 -5.93 7.34 -6.69
CA TYR A 45 -4.65 8.01 -6.48
C TYR A 45 -3.65 7.06 -5.82
N ASN A 46 -4.10 6.26 -4.85
CA ASN A 46 -3.28 5.22 -4.23
C ASN A 46 -2.85 4.16 -5.25
N GLU A 47 -3.74 3.71 -6.14
CA GLU A 47 -3.39 2.83 -7.28
C GLU A 47 -2.28 3.48 -8.12
N LYS A 48 -2.42 4.76 -8.47
CA LYS A 48 -1.42 5.44 -9.30
C LYS A 48 -0.07 5.54 -8.59
N LEU A 49 -0.07 5.80 -7.28
CA LEU A 49 1.15 5.78 -6.48
C LEU A 49 1.80 4.40 -6.50
N VAL A 50 1.02 3.33 -6.31
CA VAL A 50 1.49 1.93 -6.36
C VAL A 50 2.13 1.58 -7.70
N GLU A 51 1.55 2.07 -8.80
CA GLU A 51 2.10 1.93 -10.15
C GLU A 51 3.45 2.65 -10.27
N VAL A 52 3.53 3.91 -9.82
CA VAL A 52 4.76 4.73 -9.88
C VAL A 52 5.90 4.16 -9.03
N ILE A 53 5.60 3.61 -7.85
CA ILE A 53 6.63 2.95 -7.03
C ILE A 53 7.06 1.60 -7.61
N GLY A 54 6.29 1.03 -8.54
CA GLY A 54 6.58 -0.25 -9.20
C GLY A 54 6.23 -1.49 -8.37
N CYS A 55 5.26 -1.39 -7.46
CA CYS A 55 4.92 -2.48 -6.52
C CYS A 55 3.58 -3.18 -6.85
N GLY A 56 2.97 -2.90 -8.00
CA GLY A 56 1.68 -3.50 -8.31
C GLY A 56 1.24 -3.39 -9.76
N VAL A 57 0.10 -4.03 -10.02
CA VAL A 57 -0.45 -4.29 -11.35
C VAL A 57 -1.93 -3.98 -11.32
N ARG A 58 -2.39 -3.18 -12.27
CA ARG A 58 -3.79 -2.77 -12.37
C ARG A 58 -4.64 -3.92 -12.88
N VAL A 59 -5.79 -4.15 -12.25
CA VAL A 59 -6.79 -5.08 -12.80
C VAL A 59 -7.67 -4.41 -13.87
N GLY A 60 -7.62 -3.09 -13.97
CA GLY A 60 -8.36 -2.31 -14.98
C GLY A 60 -9.75 -1.86 -14.51
N ALA A 61 -9.91 -1.56 -13.22
CA ALA A 61 -11.05 -0.81 -12.71
C ALA A 61 -10.91 0.67 -13.12
N GLU A 62 -11.89 1.18 -13.87
CA GLU A 62 -11.84 2.53 -14.46
C GLU A 62 -12.98 3.43 -13.97
N VAL A 63 -14.01 2.86 -13.34
CA VAL A 63 -15.19 3.59 -12.84
C VAL A 63 -14.96 3.97 -11.38
N ARG A 64 -14.89 5.27 -11.12
CA ARG A 64 -14.82 5.80 -9.75
C ARG A 64 -16.21 6.05 -9.20
N HIS A 65 -16.53 5.43 -8.08
CA HIS A 65 -17.80 5.67 -7.38
C HIS A 65 -17.67 6.84 -6.39
N SER A 66 -18.72 7.66 -6.32
CA SER A 66 -18.83 8.76 -5.33
C SER A 66 -19.22 8.26 -3.94
N THR A 67 -19.75 7.04 -3.84
CA THR A 67 -20.19 6.41 -2.59
C THR A 67 -19.73 4.95 -2.54
N PHE A 68 -20.01 4.27 -1.43
CA PHE A 68 -19.75 2.84 -1.27
C PHE A 68 -20.74 1.95 -2.05
N ASP A 69 -21.75 2.52 -2.71
CA ASP A 69 -22.73 1.79 -3.49
C ASP A 69 -22.19 1.51 -4.91
N ILE A 70 -21.58 0.35 -5.06
CA ILE A 70 -20.90 -0.09 -6.28
C ILE A 70 -21.86 -0.98 -7.08
N LYS A 71 -22.55 -0.40 -8.06
CA LYS A 71 -23.53 -1.13 -8.89
C LYS A 71 -23.03 -1.54 -10.26
N ASP A 72 -22.07 -0.80 -10.82
CA ASP A 72 -21.74 -0.88 -12.26
C ASP A 72 -20.24 -1.12 -12.57
N ALA A 73 -19.37 -1.28 -11.57
CA ALA A 73 -17.94 -1.54 -11.80
C ALA A 73 -17.66 -3.03 -12.02
N ILE A 74 -17.98 -3.52 -13.23
CA ILE A 74 -17.66 -4.90 -13.64
C ILE A 74 -16.29 -4.90 -14.34
N VAL A 75 -15.30 -5.52 -13.69
CA VAL A 75 -14.04 -5.88 -14.35
C VAL A 75 -14.19 -7.29 -14.92
N ASN A 76 -13.96 -7.42 -16.23
CA ASN A 76 -14.04 -8.71 -16.91
C ASN A 76 -13.02 -9.71 -16.33
N LYS A 77 -13.43 -10.98 -16.25
CA LYS A 77 -12.59 -12.08 -15.75
C LYS A 77 -11.24 -12.14 -16.47
N GLU A 78 -11.23 -11.89 -17.77
CA GLU A 78 -10.04 -11.97 -18.61
C GLU A 78 -8.98 -10.94 -18.18
N LYS A 79 -9.41 -9.73 -17.77
CA LYS A 79 -8.51 -8.70 -17.23
C LYS A 79 -7.91 -9.15 -15.90
N ILE A 80 -8.73 -9.68 -15.00
CA ILE A 80 -8.28 -10.18 -13.69
C ILE A 80 -7.26 -11.32 -13.87
N GLU A 81 -7.58 -12.27 -14.75
CA GLU A 81 -6.72 -13.41 -15.05
C GLU A 81 -5.39 -12.96 -15.69
N ALA A 82 -5.43 -12.00 -16.61
CA ALA A 82 -4.23 -11.45 -17.23
C ALA A 82 -3.32 -10.74 -16.20
N SER A 83 -3.89 -9.88 -15.34
CA SER A 83 -3.11 -9.17 -14.32
C SER A 83 -2.49 -10.13 -13.30
N LEU A 84 -3.25 -11.15 -12.86
CA LEU A 84 -2.74 -12.19 -11.96
C LEU A 84 -1.61 -12.99 -12.63
N LYS A 85 -1.81 -13.44 -13.88
CA LYS A 85 -0.78 -14.17 -14.63
C LYS A 85 0.46 -13.33 -14.87
N MET A 86 0.31 -12.03 -15.13
CA MET A 86 1.45 -11.12 -15.27
C MET A 86 2.24 -11.10 -13.96
N LEU A 87 1.58 -10.83 -12.83
CA LEU A 87 2.28 -10.67 -11.55
C LEU A 87 2.93 -11.96 -11.02
N MET A 88 2.33 -13.12 -11.31
CA MET A 88 2.75 -14.40 -10.74
C MET A 88 3.64 -15.26 -11.66
N ASN A 89 3.94 -14.80 -12.87
CA ASN A 89 4.83 -15.56 -13.77
C ASN A 89 6.32 -15.39 -13.39
N THR A 90 7.20 -15.95 -14.22
CA THR A 90 8.67 -15.90 -14.08
C THR A 90 9.32 -14.94 -15.09
N SER A 91 8.55 -13.97 -15.59
CA SER A 91 9.12 -12.92 -16.44
C SER A 91 9.96 -11.96 -15.59
N ARG A 92 10.95 -11.34 -16.22
CA ARG A 92 11.75 -10.28 -15.62
C ARG A 92 10.89 -9.14 -15.06
N GLU A 93 9.81 -8.77 -15.75
CA GLU A 93 8.88 -7.73 -15.29
C GLU A 93 8.23 -8.10 -13.95
N SER A 94 7.67 -9.31 -13.85
CA SER A 94 7.06 -9.80 -12.61
C SER A 94 8.06 -9.88 -11.45
N GLU A 95 9.29 -10.31 -11.73
CA GLU A 95 10.36 -10.40 -10.74
C GLU A 95 10.79 -9.02 -10.25
N MET A 96 10.88 -8.04 -11.15
CA MET A 96 11.18 -6.65 -10.79
C MET A 96 10.10 -6.08 -9.86
N ILE A 97 8.81 -6.33 -10.12
CA ILE A 97 7.71 -5.86 -9.26
C ILE A 97 7.78 -6.50 -7.87
N ARG A 98 8.01 -7.82 -7.80
CA ARG A 98 8.15 -8.55 -6.53
C ARG A 98 9.38 -8.08 -5.74
N SER A 99 10.52 -7.93 -6.41
CA SER A 99 11.75 -7.40 -5.80
C SER A 99 11.54 -5.98 -5.29
N ARG A 100 10.85 -5.15 -6.07
CA ARG A 100 10.58 -3.77 -5.70
C ARG A 100 9.71 -3.68 -4.44
N ALA A 101 8.72 -4.56 -4.29
CA ALA A 101 7.94 -4.65 -3.05
C ALA A 101 8.83 -4.97 -1.83
N LYS A 102 9.82 -5.86 -1.98
CA LYS A 102 10.82 -6.17 -0.93
C LYS A 102 11.76 -5.01 -0.62
N ASP A 103 12.19 -4.26 -1.63
CA ASP A 103 12.99 -3.05 -1.41
C ASP A 103 12.21 -2.00 -0.62
N VAL A 104 10.93 -1.80 -0.96
CA VAL A 104 10.04 -0.86 -0.27
C VAL A 104 9.75 -1.32 1.16
N GLU A 105 9.52 -2.61 1.40
CA GLU A 105 9.44 -3.19 2.76
C GLU A 105 10.66 -2.78 3.59
N ALA A 106 11.87 -2.99 3.06
CA ALA A 106 13.10 -2.65 3.77
C ALA A 106 13.21 -1.14 4.02
N MET A 107 12.77 -0.28 3.08
CA MET A 107 12.73 1.17 3.27
C MET A 107 11.76 1.59 4.38
N ILE A 108 10.57 0.99 4.42
CA ILE A 108 9.55 1.28 5.44
C ILE A 108 10.05 0.89 6.81
N ASN A 109 10.63 -0.31 6.96
CA ASN A 109 11.18 -0.78 8.23
C ASN A 109 12.28 0.17 8.75
N ARG A 110 13.21 0.59 7.88
CA ARG A 110 14.24 1.58 8.25
C ARG A 110 13.66 2.94 8.64
N ALA A 111 12.54 3.36 8.06
CA ALA A 111 11.94 4.65 8.36
C ALA A 111 11.36 4.71 9.78
N VAL A 112 10.86 3.58 10.30
CA VAL A 112 10.21 3.49 11.61
C VAL A 112 11.13 3.02 12.74
N GLU A 113 12.27 2.40 12.42
CA GLU A 113 13.31 2.07 13.38
C GLU A 113 13.88 3.31 14.09
N LYS A 114 14.47 3.11 15.28
CA LYS A 114 15.08 4.20 16.04
C LYS A 114 16.16 4.91 15.22
N GLY A 115 16.02 6.22 15.05
CA GLY A 115 16.90 7.04 14.19
C GLY A 115 16.45 7.14 12.73
N GLY A 116 15.41 6.39 12.34
CA GLY A 116 14.76 6.48 11.03
C GLY A 116 13.96 7.77 10.84
N SER A 117 13.59 8.07 9.59
CA SER A 117 12.94 9.34 9.24
C SER A 117 11.58 9.53 9.93
N SER A 118 10.68 8.56 9.88
CA SER A 118 9.37 8.63 10.53
C SER A 118 9.50 8.65 12.05
N TYR A 119 10.45 7.88 12.61
CA TYR A 119 10.76 7.91 14.04
C TYR A 119 11.20 9.31 14.49
N ASN A 120 12.13 9.92 13.75
CA ASN A 120 12.67 11.25 14.06
C ASN A 120 11.60 12.34 13.92
N HIS A 121 10.77 12.29 12.87
CA HIS A 121 9.68 13.25 12.69
C HIS A 121 8.63 13.16 13.81
N LEU A 122 8.26 11.94 14.23
CA LEU A 122 7.34 11.77 15.36
C LEU A 122 7.96 12.28 16.66
N THR A 123 9.25 12.00 16.88
CA THR A 123 9.97 12.50 18.08
C THR A 123 10.02 14.03 18.09
N ALA A 124 10.33 14.65 16.95
CA ALA A 124 10.35 16.11 16.82
C ALA A 124 8.98 16.73 17.10
N LEU A 125 7.90 16.14 16.57
CA LEU A 125 6.53 16.57 16.85
C LEU A 125 6.21 16.48 18.35
N ILE A 126 6.61 15.39 19.02
CA ILE A 126 6.39 15.23 20.47
C ILE A 126 7.13 16.32 21.25
N GLU A 127 8.37 16.64 20.89
CA GLU A 127 9.13 17.70 21.55
C GLU A 127 8.51 19.09 21.32
N GLU A 128 8.03 19.38 20.11
CA GLU A 128 7.33 20.63 19.81
C GLU A 128 6.06 20.80 20.66
N LEU A 129 5.27 19.73 20.79
CA LEU A 129 4.05 19.72 21.61
C LEU A 129 4.36 19.92 23.09
N LYS A 130 5.44 19.32 23.62
CA LYS A 130 5.88 19.57 25.00
C LYS A 130 6.21 21.04 25.22
N CYS A 131 7.00 21.64 24.32
CA CYS A 131 7.36 23.05 24.42
C CYS A 131 6.12 23.97 24.43
N HIS A 132 5.05 23.63 23.70
CA HIS A 132 3.79 24.40 23.70
C HIS A 132 2.96 24.21 24.99
N VAL A 133 2.94 23.02 25.56
CA VAL A 133 2.21 22.75 26.82
C VAL A 133 2.86 23.47 27.99
N PHE A 134 4.20 23.52 28.04
CA PHE A 134 4.92 24.17 29.14
C PHE A 134 5.08 25.69 29.01
N SER A 135 4.86 26.25 27.82
CA SER A 135 4.86 27.72 27.60
C SER A 135 3.51 28.39 27.89
N THR A 136 2.43 27.62 27.99
CA THR A 136 1.08 28.13 28.35
C THR A 136 0.78 28.05 29.85
N SER A 137 1.69 27.49 30.65
CA SER A 137 1.58 27.39 32.12
C SER A 137 2.36 28.46 32.90
N GLU A 138 2.96 29.43 32.22
CA GLU A 138 3.70 30.57 32.83
C GLU A 138 2.99 31.93 32.69
N GLU A 139 1.71 31.96 32.27
CA GLU A 139 0.79 33.11 32.40
C GLU A 139 -0.31 32.83 33.43
#